data_AF-A0A022IYR0-F1
#
_entry.id   AF-A0A022IYR0-F1
#
_cell.length_a   1.000
_cell.length_b   1.000
_cell.length_c   1.000
_cell.angle_alpha   90.00
_cell.angle_beta   90.00
_cell.angle_gamma   90.00
#
_symmetry.space_group_name_H-M   'P 1'
#
loop_
_entity.id
_entity.type
_entity.pdbx_description
1 polymer ?
#
loop_
_entity_poly.entity_id
_entity_poly.type
_entity_poly.pdbx_seq_one_letter_code
_entity_poly.pdbx_strand_id
1 'polypeptide(L)'
;MQLERFIDREPKQFAYFHRLMGYSILSLILVIYAFTSPNTNYQIYVPPFFLFLLFISSKLEHWLQYQFDKKTQKSVFFAIDAIVVAVTLAGLHLNLVPTFIALFALFYSAINSRISFAVICLTSLLGAIIFYLSTFFLFGFYTYFEPTSQELTVITLLGLVMFITIGNYYQHRWVKKISQQRQHYYDQMTRYIAFANQLSRYAPLQLWQSIMRGEAEAKIEYKRKKMTVFFSDIQGFTELSETLIPDDLAFLLNDYLSHMTEIAKQYEATVDKFMGMPFSYFLVIRIHKVWSKMPKPV
;
A
#
# COMPACT_ATOMS: atom_id res chain seq x y z
N MET A 1 -27.20 9.06 8.71
CA MET A 1 -26.32 8.70 9.85
C MET A 1 -26.08 7.20 10.05
N GLN A 2 -27.07 6.29 10.03
CA GLN A 2 -26.81 4.86 10.24
C GLN A 2 -26.24 4.13 9.01
N LEU A 3 -26.67 4.48 7.78
CA LEU A 3 -26.11 3.90 6.55
C LEU A 3 -24.61 4.25 6.36
N GLU A 4 -24.23 5.50 6.61
CA GLU A 4 -22.85 5.97 6.46
C GLU A 4 -21.88 5.24 7.41
N ARG A 5 -22.31 4.94 8.64
CA ARG A 5 -21.50 4.15 9.60
C ARG A 5 -21.28 2.70 9.16
N PHE A 6 -22.26 2.08 8.51
CA PHE A 6 -22.07 0.77 7.89
C PHE A 6 -21.13 0.84 6.69
N ILE A 7 -21.18 1.96 5.96
CA ILE A 7 -20.38 2.26 4.78
C ILE A 7 -18.94 2.74 5.14
N ASP A 8 -18.63 3.00 6.41
CA ASP A 8 -17.28 3.36 6.83
C ASP A 8 -16.53 2.28 7.61
N ARG A 9 -17.16 1.11 7.80
CA ARG A 9 -16.45 -0.10 8.22
C ARG A 9 -15.51 -0.57 7.11
N GLU A 10 -14.48 -1.31 7.51
CA GLU A 10 -13.32 -1.69 6.70
C GLU A 10 -13.66 -2.07 5.24
N PRO A 11 -12.75 -1.82 4.27
CA PRO A 11 -12.95 -2.15 2.84
C PRO A 11 -13.37 -3.60 2.54
N LYS A 12 -13.26 -4.50 3.52
CA LYS A 12 -13.68 -5.91 3.48
C LYS A 12 -15.20 -6.09 3.41
N GLN A 13 -15.98 -5.34 4.20
CA GLN A 13 -17.44 -5.48 4.23
C GLN A 13 -18.06 -5.14 2.88
N PHE A 14 -17.41 -4.30 2.09
CA PHE A 14 -17.89 -3.86 0.79
C PHE A 14 -17.70 -4.83 -0.36
N ALA A 15 -16.57 -5.55 -0.40
CA ALA A 15 -16.41 -6.60 -1.39
C ALA A 15 -17.47 -7.68 -1.22
N TYR A 16 -17.79 -7.99 0.05
CA TYR A 16 -18.91 -8.86 0.41
C TYR A 16 -20.27 -8.29 -0.05
N PHE A 17 -20.55 -7.01 0.17
CA PHE A 17 -21.80 -6.37 -0.31
C PHE A 17 -21.93 -6.38 -1.85
N HIS A 18 -20.85 -6.12 -2.58
CA HIS A 18 -20.88 -6.15 -4.05
C HIS A 18 -21.16 -7.57 -4.58
N ARG A 19 -20.59 -8.60 -3.94
CA ARG A 19 -20.92 -10.01 -4.25
C ARG A 19 -22.33 -10.40 -3.84
N LEU A 20 -22.81 -9.96 -2.67
CA LEU A 20 -24.19 -10.15 -2.23
C LEU A 20 -25.18 -9.64 -3.27
N MET A 21 -24.94 -8.43 -3.76
CA MET A 21 -25.74 -7.87 -4.83
C MET A 21 -25.66 -8.71 -6.11
N GLY A 22 -24.46 -9.08 -6.57
CA GLY A 22 -24.29 -9.92 -7.77
C GLY A 22 -25.03 -11.26 -7.67
N TYR A 23 -24.91 -11.95 -6.53
CA TYR A 23 -25.58 -13.23 -6.29
C TYR A 23 -27.10 -13.05 -6.14
N SER A 24 -27.57 -11.95 -5.56
CA SER A 24 -29.01 -11.66 -5.51
C SER A 24 -29.60 -11.40 -6.90
N ILE A 25 -28.87 -10.72 -7.79
CA ILE A 25 -29.30 -10.47 -9.17
C ILE A 25 -29.36 -11.79 -9.93
N LEU A 26 -28.31 -12.62 -9.86
CA LEU A 26 -28.26 -13.94 -10.49
C LEU A 26 -29.35 -14.89 -9.97
N SER A 27 -29.59 -14.86 -8.66
CA SER A 27 -30.67 -15.58 -8.01
C SER A 27 -32.04 -15.14 -8.53
N LEU A 28 -32.28 -13.83 -8.64
CA LEU A 28 -33.53 -13.28 -9.15
C LEU A 28 -33.77 -13.71 -10.61
N ILE A 29 -32.73 -13.63 -11.45
CA ILE A 29 -32.77 -14.05 -12.87
C ILE A 29 -33.17 -15.53 -12.98
N LEU A 30 -32.59 -16.41 -12.15
CA LEU A 30 -32.93 -17.84 -12.14
C LEU A 30 -34.37 -18.10 -11.69
N VAL A 31 -34.85 -17.40 -10.67
CA VAL A 31 -36.24 -17.53 -10.19
C VAL A 31 -37.22 -17.15 -11.30
N ILE A 32 -36.99 -16.03 -11.98
CA ILE A 32 -37.86 -15.57 -13.07
C ILE A 32 -37.82 -16.57 -14.23
N TYR A 33 -36.64 -17.04 -14.62
CA TYR A 33 -36.52 -18.03 -15.68
C TYR A 33 -37.26 -19.33 -15.35
N ALA A 34 -37.26 -19.75 -14.08
CA ALA A 34 -38.03 -20.90 -13.62
C ALA A 34 -39.54 -20.72 -13.80
N PHE A 35 -40.07 -19.50 -13.63
CA PHE A 35 -41.50 -19.22 -13.83
C PHE A 35 -41.89 -19.01 -15.30
N THR A 36 -40.99 -18.51 -16.14
CA THR A 36 -41.31 -18.20 -17.55
C THR A 36 -41.12 -19.39 -18.49
N SER A 37 -40.31 -20.40 -18.14
CA SER A 37 -39.98 -21.52 -19.03
C SER A 37 -40.69 -22.82 -18.62
N PRO A 38 -41.35 -23.54 -19.54
CA PRO A 38 -42.22 -24.66 -19.18
C PRO A 38 -41.54 -26.00 -18.78
N ASN A 39 -40.28 -26.04 -18.35
CA ASN A 39 -39.55 -27.30 -18.06
C ASN A 39 -38.48 -27.18 -16.93
N THR A 40 -38.79 -26.49 -15.83
CA THR A 40 -37.77 -25.93 -14.92
C THR A 40 -38.02 -26.24 -13.44
N ASN A 41 -37.94 -27.53 -13.05
CA ASN A 41 -38.20 -27.92 -11.64
C ASN A 41 -37.02 -27.64 -10.68
N TYR A 42 -35.78 -27.71 -11.17
CA TYR A 42 -34.60 -27.70 -10.29
C TYR A 42 -33.95 -26.32 -10.09
N GLN A 43 -34.32 -25.31 -10.88
CA GLN A 43 -33.72 -23.97 -10.83
C GLN A 43 -34.05 -23.19 -9.55
N ILE A 44 -35.19 -23.50 -8.91
CA ILE A 44 -35.64 -22.87 -7.65
C ILE A 44 -34.72 -23.23 -6.47
N TYR A 45 -33.95 -24.32 -6.56
CA TYR A 45 -33.01 -24.74 -5.50
C TYR A 45 -31.64 -24.06 -5.57
N VAL A 46 -31.37 -23.26 -6.60
CA VAL A 46 -30.09 -22.55 -6.75
C VAL A 46 -30.01 -21.28 -5.88
N PRO A 47 -31.06 -20.45 -5.74
CA PRO A 47 -31.08 -19.31 -4.81
C PRO A 47 -30.67 -19.62 -3.35
N PRO A 48 -31.21 -20.68 -2.70
CA PRO A 48 -30.79 -21.05 -1.34
C PRO A 48 -29.31 -21.46 -1.28
N PHE A 49 -28.80 -22.11 -2.34
CA PHE A 49 -27.40 -22.49 -2.43
C PHE A 49 -26.47 -21.27 -2.53
N PHE A 50 -26.87 -20.21 -3.25
CA PHE A 50 -26.10 -18.96 -3.30
C PHE A 50 -26.08 -18.21 -1.96
N LEU A 51 -27.20 -18.20 -1.22
CA LEU A 51 -27.23 -17.67 0.14
C LEU A 51 -26.29 -18.43 1.07
N PHE A 52 -26.25 -19.76 0.95
CA PHE A 52 -25.32 -20.60 1.71
C PHE A 52 -23.85 -20.31 1.35
N LEU A 53 -23.51 -20.24 0.06
CA LEU A 53 -22.16 -19.86 -0.40
C LEU A 53 -21.76 -18.49 0.12
N LEU A 54 -22.69 -17.55 0.17
CA LEU A 54 -22.43 -16.21 0.66
C LEU A 54 -22.14 -16.19 2.16
N PHE A 55 -22.85 -16.99 2.95
CA PHE A 55 -22.55 -17.13 4.39
C PHE A 55 -21.17 -17.75 4.63
N ILE A 56 -20.79 -18.77 3.84
CA ILE A 56 -19.46 -19.37 3.88
C ILE A 56 -18.39 -18.37 3.46
N SER A 57 -18.67 -17.52 2.47
CA SER A 57 -17.69 -16.57 1.91
C SER A 57 -17.08 -15.67 2.98
N SER A 58 -17.87 -15.27 3.98
CA SER A 58 -17.38 -14.45 5.10
C SER A 58 -16.36 -15.20 5.96
N LYS A 59 -16.61 -16.48 6.29
CA LYS A 59 -15.65 -17.31 7.05
C LYS A 59 -14.41 -17.64 6.22
N LEU A 60 -14.61 -17.98 4.94
CA LEU A 60 -13.53 -18.28 4.00
C LEU A 60 -12.61 -17.08 3.83
N GLU A 61 -13.15 -15.86 3.83
CA GLU A 61 -12.37 -14.63 3.69
C GLU A 61 -11.35 -14.47 4.82
N HIS A 62 -11.79 -14.66 6.06
CA HIS A 62 -10.92 -14.55 7.23
C HIS A 62 -9.85 -15.63 7.23
N TRP A 63 -10.21 -16.85 6.84
CA TRP A 63 -9.27 -17.97 6.76
C TRP A 63 -8.21 -17.76 5.65
N LEU A 64 -8.62 -17.33 4.45
CA LEU A 64 -7.71 -17.03 3.34
C LEU A 64 -6.76 -15.88 3.66
N GLN A 65 -7.21 -14.85 4.40
CA GLN A 65 -6.37 -13.73 4.82
C GLN A 65 -5.28 -14.14 5.81
N TYR A 66 -5.55 -15.15 6.64
CA TYR A 66 -4.57 -15.66 7.59
C TYR A 66 -3.46 -16.47 6.90
N GLN A 67 -3.82 -17.22 5.86
CA GLN A 67 -2.90 -18.16 5.20
C GLN A 67 -2.20 -17.59 3.95
N PHE A 68 -2.79 -16.60 3.27
CA PHE A 68 -2.34 -16.18 1.94
C PHE A 68 -2.33 -14.66 1.72
N ASP A 69 -1.56 -14.23 0.73
CA ASP A 69 -1.51 -12.86 0.26
C ASP A 69 -2.85 -12.36 -0.30
N LYS A 70 -3.06 -11.04 -0.22
CA LYS A 70 -4.25 -10.36 -0.78
C LYS A 70 -4.47 -10.64 -2.28
N LYS A 71 -3.40 -10.91 -3.05
CA LYS A 71 -3.50 -11.25 -4.48
C LYS A 71 -4.16 -12.62 -4.66
N THR A 72 -3.66 -13.62 -3.96
CA THR A 72 -4.20 -14.99 -3.97
C THR A 72 -5.63 -15.02 -3.44
N GLN A 73 -5.92 -14.26 -2.39
CA GLN A 73 -7.29 -14.10 -1.87
C GLN A 73 -8.26 -13.62 -2.96
N LYS A 74 -7.91 -12.56 -3.71
CA LYS A 74 -8.74 -12.05 -4.81
C LYS A 74 -8.92 -13.07 -5.92
N SER A 75 -7.86 -13.80 -6.28
CA SER A 75 -7.92 -14.86 -7.29
C SER A 75 -8.85 -16.01 -6.90
N VAL A 76 -8.80 -16.47 -5.65
CA VAL A 76 -9.70 -17.53 -5.15
C VAL A 76 -11.15 -17.09 -5.21
N PHE A 77 -11.45 -15.87 -4.78
CA PHE A 77 -12.82 -15.38 -4.83
C PHE A 77 -13.35 -15.17 -6.24
N PHE A 78 -12.50 -14.74 -7.18
CA PHE A 78 -12.90 -14.68 -8.57
C PHE A 78 -13.19 -16.06 -9.17
N ALA A 79 -12.43 -17.08 -8.77
CA ALA A 79 -12.74 -18.45 -9.15
C ALA A 79 -14.12 -18.86 -8.62
N ILE A 80 -14.45 -18.54 -7.37
CA ILE A 80 -15.78 -18.79 -6.80
C ILE A 80 -16.87 -18.04 -7.59
N ASP A 81 -16.65 -16.76 -7.92
CA ASP A 81 -17.60 -15.98 -8.72
C ASP A 81 -17.82 -16.60 -10.12
N ALA A 82 -16.75 -17.09 -10.77
CA ALA A 82 -16.83 -17.78 -12.05
C ALA A 82 -17.61 -19.10 -11.96
N ILE A 83 -17.45 -19.84 -10.87
CA ILE A 83 -18.20 -21.08 -10.59
C ILE A 83 -19.69 -20.78 -10.42
N VAL A 84 -20.04 -19.77 -9.63
CA VAL A 84 -21.42 -19.32 -9.42
C VAL A 84 -22.06 -18.96 -10.76
N VAL A 85 -21.36 -18.19 -11.59
CA VAL A 85 -21.85 -17.83 -12.92
C VAL A 85 -22.00 -19.06 -13.81
N ALA A 86 -21.03 -19.99 -13.82
CA ALA A 86 -21.14 -21.23 -14.60
C ALA A 86 -22.39 -22.07 -14.23
N VAL A 87 -22.68 -22.19 -12.93
CA VAL A 87 -23.89 -22.87 -12.44
C VAL A 87 -25.16 -22.13 -12.88
N THR A 88 -25.17 -20.79 -12.83
CA THR A 88 -26.32 -20.02 -13.35
C THR A 88 -26.53 -20.19 -14.84
N LEU A 89 -25.47 -20.19 -15.63
CA LEU A 89 -25.56 -20.36 -17.07
C LEU A 89 -26.07 -21.74 -17.45
N ALA A 90 -25.68 -22.78 -16.68
CA ALA A 90 -26.21 -24.12 -16.82
C ALA A 90 -27.73 -24.14 -16.53
N GLY A 91 -28.15 -23.51 -15.44
CA GLY A 91 -29.56 -23.38 -15.09
C GLY A 91 -30.38 -22.60 -16.11
N LEU A 92 -29.79 -21.62 -16.78
CA LEU A 92 -30.44 -20.78 -17.80
C LEU A 92 -30.43 -21.39 -19.21
N HIS A 93 -29.88 -22.60 -19.38
CA HIS A 93 -29.71 -23.27 -20.68
C HIS A 93 -29.08 -22.34 -21.75
N LEU A 94 -28.11 -21.52 -21.34
CA LEU A 94 -27.43 -20.55 -22.21
C LEU A 94 -28.38 -19.60 -22.97
N ASN A 95 -29.46 -19.16 -22.35
CA ASN A 95 -30.30 -18.13 -22.95
C ASN A 95 -29.45 -16.87 -23.28
N LEU A 96 -29.61 -16.34 -24.48
CA LEU A 96 -28.63 -15.48 -25.15
C LEU A 96 -28.30 -14.23 -24.32
N VAL A 97 -29.33 -13.48 -23.90
CA VAL A 97 -29.15 -12.20 -23.21
C VAL A 97 -28.52 -12.37 -21.81
N PRO A 98 -29.06 -13.21 -20.88
CA PRO A 98 -28.44 -13.45 -19.60
C PRO A 98 -27.00 -13.96 -19.70
N THR A 99 -26.71 -14.76 -20.73
CA THR A 99 -25.38 -15.35 -20.92
C THR A 99 -24.34 -14.28 -21.22
N PHE A 100 -24.59 -13.43 -22.21
CA PHE A 100 -23.67 -12.34 -22.53
C PHE A 100 -23.52 -11.35 -21.37
N ILE A 101 -24.61 -11.05 -20.66
CA ILE A 101 -24.60 -10.15 -19.50
C ILE A 101 -23.76 -10.73 -18.36
N ALA A 102 -23.94 -12.00 -18.02
CA ALA A 102 -23.19 -12.66 -16.96
C ALA A 102 -21.69 -12.77 -17.30
N LEU A 103 -21.34 -13.07 -18.55
CA LEU A 103 -19.96 -13.05 -19.02
C LEU A 103 -19.36 -11.64 -18.94
N PHE A 104 -20.09 -10.61 -19.37
CA PHE A 104 -19.65 -9.22 -19.27
C PHE A 104 -19.42 -8.80 -17.80
N ALA A 105 -20.30 -9.21 -16.89
CA ALA A 105 -20.15 -8.96 -15.46
C ALA A 105 -18.89 -9.64 -14.88
N LEU A 106 -18.59 -10.88 -15.30
CA LEU A 106 -17.33 -11.56 -14.93
C LEU A 106 -16.10 -10.83 -15.47
N PHE A 107 -16.12 -10.41 -16.73
CA PHE A 107 -15.02 -9.64 -17.33
C PHE A 107 -14.79 -8.32 -16.59
N TYR A 108 -15.86 -7.60 -16.30
CA TYR A 108 -15.80 -6.38 -15.49
C TYR A 108 -15.16 -6.65 -14.12
N SER A 109 -15.59 -7.72 -13.42
CA SER A 109 -15.02 -8.11 -12.13
C SER A 109 -13.53 -8.45 -12.22
N ALA A 110 -13.09 -9.13 -13.28
CA ALA A 110 -11.69 -9.49 -13.51
C ALA A 110 -10.79 -8.26 -13.68
N ILE A 111 -11.23 -7.28 -14.47
CA ILE A 111 -10.52 -6.01 -14.70
C ILE A 111 -10.45 -5.21 -13.40
N ASN A 112 -11.59 -5.06 -12.73
CA ASN A 112 -11.74 -4.35 -11.46
C ASN A 112 -10.81 -4.92 -10.37
N SER A 113 -10.69 -6.24 -10.32
CA SER A 113 -9.91 -6.96 -9.32
C SER A 113 -8.42 -7.10 -9.68
N ARG A 114 -8.00 -6.67 -10.88
CA ARG A 114 -6.64 -6.76 -11.43
C ARG A 114 -6.07 -8.19 -11.39
N ILE A 115 -6.85 -9.13 -11.89
CA ILE A 115 -6.49 -10.55 -11.88
C ILE A 115 -5.51 -10.84 -13.02
N SER A 116 -4.51 -11.69 -12.76
CA SER A 116 -3.57 -12.10 -13.80
C SER A 116 -4.25 -12.94 -14.88
N PHE A 117 -3.88 -12.73 -16.13
CA PHE A 117 -4.42 -13.45 -17.29
C PHE A 117 -4.44 -14.98 -17.12
N ALA A 118 -3.35 -15.57 -16.61
CA ALA A 118 -3.25 -17.02 -16.38
C ALA A 118 -4.36 -17.56 -15.45
N VAL A 119 -4.71 -16.80 -14.40
CA VAL A 119 -5.80 -17.18 -13.49
C VAL A 119 -7.13 -17.10 -14.21
N ILE A 120 -7.36 -16.07 -15.03
CA ILE A 120 -8.60 -15.92 -15.81
C ILE A 120 -8.81 -17.15 -16.72
N CYS A 121 -7.77 -17.57 -17.45
CA CYS A 121 -7.84 -18.76 -18.31
C CYS A 121 -8.16 -20.03 -17.51
N LEU A 122 -7.46 -20.25 -16.40
CA LEU A 122 -7.66 -21.43 -15.55
C LEU A 122 -9.07 -21.45 -14.96
N THR A 123 -9.56 -20.32 -14.46
CA THR A 123 -10.93 -20.21 -13.92
C THR A 123 -12.00 -20.36 -14.99
N SER A 124 -11.75 -19.90 -16.21
CA SER A 124 -12.67 -20.07 -17.34
C SER A 124 -12.78 -21.56 -17.73
N LEU A 125 -11.65 -22.27 -17.76
CA LEU A 125 -11.63 -23.71 -18.02
C LEU A 125 -12.36 -24.49 -16.93
N LEU A 126 -12.10 -24.17 -15.65
CA LEU A 126 -12.83 -24.75 -14.53
C LEU A 126 -14.34 -24.42 -14.60
N GLY A 127 -14.69 -23.19 -14.96
CA GLY A 127 -16.08 -22.77 -15.15
C GLY A 127 -16.78 -23.58 -16.24
N ALA A 128 -16.12 -23.82 -17.38
CA ALA A 128 -16.66 -24.66 -18.45
C ALA A 128 -16.90 -26.11 -17.99
N ILE A 129 -15.95 -26.70 -17.26
CA ILE A 129 -16.11 -28.04 -16.69
C ILE A 129 -17.33 -28.09 -15.75
N ILE A 130 -17.44 -27.10 -14.85
CA ILE A 130 -18.53 -27.03 -13.88
C ILE A 130 -19.87 -26.78 -14.56
N PHE A 131 -19.90 -25.97 -15.62
CA PHE A 131 -21.09 -25.79 -16.45
C PHE A 131 -21.59 -27.14 -16.97
N TYR A 132 -20.74 -27.92 -17.67
CA TYR A 132 -21.15 -29.22 -18.20
C TYR A 132 -21.54 -30.22 -17.12
N LEU A 133 -20.81 -30.25 -15.99
CA LEU A 133 -21.18 -31.10 -14.85
C LEU A 133 -22.55 -30.71 -14.27
N SER A 134 -22.82 -29.41 -14.12
CA SER A 134 -24.09 -28.92 -13.59
C SER A 134 -25.24 -29.23 -14.53
N THR A 135 -25.04 -29.05 -15.84
CA THR A 135 -26.01 -29.43 -16.86
C THR A 135 -26.28 -30.94 -16.83
N PHE A 136 -25.24 -31.77 -16.76
CA PHE A 136 -25.39 -33.23 -16.75
C PHE A 136 -26.13 -33.76 -15.50
N PHE A 137 -25.77 -33.26 -14.31
CA PHE A 137 -26.29 -33.79 -13.05
C PHE A 137 -27.58 -33.13 -12.56
N LEU A 138 -27.77 -31.82 -12.78
CA LEU A 138 -28.84 -31.05 -12.12
C LEU A 138 -29.92 -30.60 -13.10
N PHE A 139 -29.54 -30.03 -14.24
CA PHE A 139 -30.49 -29.31 -15.10
C PHE A 139 -30.98 -30.12 -16.30
N GLY A 140 -30.19 -31.06 -16.82
CA GLY A 140 -30.52 -31.81 -18.03
C GLY A 140 -30.16 -31.07 -19.32
N PHE A 141 -30.18 -31.80 -20.45
CA PHE A 141 -29.90 -31.24 -21.77
C PHE A 141 -31.21 -30.84 -22.45
N TYR A 142 -31.43 -29.53 -22.57
CA TYR A 142 -32.56 -28.94 -23.28
C TYR A 142 -32.09 -28.10 -24.48
N THR A 143 -33.01 -27.43 -25.17
CA THR A 143 -32.64 -26.50 -26.25
C THR A 143 -31.88 -25.31 -25.70
N TYR A 144 -30.70 -25.08 -26.27
CA TYR A 144 -29.84 -23.95 -25.93
C TYR A 144 -30.15 -22.76 -26.84
N PHE A 145 -29.88 -21.55 -26.36
CA PHE A 145 -30.02 -20.30 -27.12
C PHE A 145 -31.45 -19.95 -27.56
N GLU A 146 -32.45 -20.42 -26.83
CA GLU A 146 -33.83 -19.96 -26.99
C GLU A 146 -33.93 -18.45 -26.79
N PRO A 147 -34.86 -17.75 -27.48
CA PRO A 147 -35.08 -16.34 -27.28
C PRO A 147 -35.52 -16.05 -25.84
N THR A 148 -34.97 -14.99 -25.25
CA THR A 148 -35.36 -14.53 -23.92
C THR A 148 -36.77 -13.95 -23.91
N SER A 149 -37.51 -14.23 -22.83
CA SER A 149 -38.72 -13.47 -22.52
C SER A 149 -38.40 -11.99 -22.28
N GLN A 150 -39.39 -11.12 -22.53
CA GLN A 150 -39.24 -9.68 -22.34
C GLN A 150 -38.95 -9.35 -20.87
N GLU A 151 -39.62 -10.02 -19.94
CA GLU A 151 -39.43 -9.85 -18.49
C GLU A 151 -37.99 -10.17 -18.05
N LEU A 152 -37.45 -11.31 -18.49
CA LEU A 152 -36.08 -11.72 -18.18
C LEU A 152 -35.04 -10.77 -18.79
N THR A 153 -35.31 -10.28 -20.00
CA THR A 153 -34.44 -9.30 -20.69
C THR A 153 -34.34 -8.00 -19.91
N VAL A 154 -35.46 -7.44 -19.44
CA VAL A 154 -35.47 -6.19 -18.67
C VAL A 154 -34.71 -6.36 -17.35
N ILE A 155 -34.96 -7.45 -16.62
CA ILE A 155 -34.38 -7.65 -15.30
C ILE A 155 -32.87 -7.94 -15.37
N THR A 156 -32.42 -8.70 -16.38
CA THR A 156 -30.98 -8.94 -16.61
C THR A 156 -30.24 -7.65 -16.95
N LEU A 157 -30.82 -6.79 -17.79
CA LEU A 157 -30.23 -5.48 -18.13
C LEU A 157 -30.20 -4.52 -16.94
N LEU A 158 -31.31 -4.42 -16.19
CA LEU A 158 -31.34 -3.60 -14.96
C LEU A 158 -30.34 -4.11 -13.92
N GLY A 159 -30.23 -5.43 -13.77
CA GLY A 159 -29.24 -6.08 -12.92
C GLY A 159 -27.81 -5.70 -13.31
N LEU A 160 -27.48 -5.68 -14.61
CA LEU A 160 -26.16 -5.28 -15.08
C LEU A 160 -25.85 -3.81 -14.76
N VAL A 161 -26.79 -2.91 -15.03
CA VAL A 161 -26.62 -1.48 -14.75
C VAL A 161 -26.40 -1.25 -13.26
N MET A 162 -27.20 -1.90 -12.41
CA MET A 162 -27.04 -1.85 -10.95
C MET A 162 -25.68 -2.39 -10.52
N PHE A 163 -25.24 -3.52 -11.10
CA PHE A 163 -23.96 -4.16 -10.77
C PHE A 163 -22.75 -3.28 -11.09
N ILE A 164 -22.76 -2.65 -12.26
CA ILE A 164 -21.67 -1.78 -12.73
C ILE A 164 -21.65 -0.45 -11.96
N THR A 165 -22.80 0.20 -11.78
CA THR A 165 -22.88 1.51 -11.10
C THR A 165 -22.39 1.41 -9.66
N ILE A 166 -22.82 0.39 -8.92
CA ILE A 166 -22.38 0.16 -7.54
C ILE A 166 -20.91 -0.26 -7.50
N GLY A 167 -20.46 -1.09 -8.45
CA GLY A 167 -19.05 -1.45 -8.58
C GLY A 167 -18.14 -0.24 -8.79
N ASN A 168 -18.50 0.66 -9.72
CA ASN A 168 -17.75 1.88 -10.01
C ASN A 168 -17.78 2.87 -8.84
N TYR A 169 -18.93 3.05 -8.19
CA TYR A 169 -19.04 3.87 -6.98
C TYR A 169 -18.09 3.39 -5.88
N TYR A 170 -18.02 2.07 -5.68
CA TYR A 170 -17.09 1.44 -4.74
C TYR A 170 -15.63 1.69 -5.12
N GLN A 171 -15.25 1.45 -6.38
CA GLN A 171 -13.88 1.70 -6.84
C GLN A 171 -13.45 3.14 -6.59
N HIS A 172 -14.31 4.09 -6.93
CA HIS A 172 -14.01 5.50 -6.78
C HIS A 172 -13.76 5.89 -5.31
N ARG A 173 -14.62 5.41 -4.40
CA ARG A 173 -14.45 5.65 -2.95
C ARG A 173 -13.18 4.98 -2.42
N TRP A 174 -12.87 3.77 -2.87
CA TRP A 174 -11.65 3.04 -2.47
C TRP A 174 -10.38 3.78 -2.92
N VAL A 175 -10.32 4.23 -4.17
CA VAL A 175 -9.19 5.01 -4.71
C VAL A 175 -8.99 6.29 -3.90
N LYS A 176 -10.08 6.99 -3.55
CA LYS A 176 -10.03 8.21 -2.74
C LYS A 176 -9.51 7.96 -1.32
N LYS A 177 -9.92 6.88 -0.65
CA LYS A 177 -9.38 6.52 0.68
C LYS A 177 -7.89 6.19 0.62
N ILE A 178 -7.45 5.46 -0.40
CA ILE A 178 -6.04 5.11 -0.57
C ILE A 178 -5.20 6.33 -0.90
N SER A 179 -5.67 7.23 -1.77
CA SER A 179 -4.92 8.45 -2.09
C SER A 179 -4.75 9.35 -0.87
N GLN A 180 -5.77 9.47 -0.01
CA GLN A 180 -5.68 10.22 1.24
C GLN A 180 -4.68 9.62 2.23
N GLN A 181 -4.69 8.29 2.43
CA GLN A 181 -3.71 7.62 3.28
C GLN A 181 -2.29 7.80 2.75
N ARG A 182 -2.12 7.62 1.44
CA ARG A 182 -0.82 7.80 0.78
C ARG A 182 -0.31 9.23 0.96
N GLN A 183 -1.18 10.23 0.81
CA GLN A 183 -0.83 11.64 1.04
C GLN A 183 -0.41 11.88 2.50
N HIS A 184 -1.16 11.34 3.46
CA HIS A 184 -0.83 11.47 4.88
C HIS A 184 0.56 10.91 5.20
N TYR A 185 0.90 9.72 4.67
CA TYR A 185 2.24 9.14 4.84
C TYR A 185 3.32 9.99 4.18
N TYR A 186 3.07 10.54 2.99
CA TYR A 186 4.02 11.44 2.33
C TYR A 186 4.24 12.73 3.14
N ASP A 187 3.18 13.30 3.70
CA ASP A 187 3.28 14.51 4.53
C ASP A 187 4.06 14.23 5.82
N GLN A 188 3.81 13.09 6.47
CA GLN A 188 4.57 12.65 7.66
C GLN A 188 6.05 12.44 7.33
N MET A 189 6.35 11.75 6.23
CA MET A 189 7.72 11.54 5.76
C MET A 189 8.44 12.87 5.48
N THR A 190 7.75 13.80 4.82
CA THR A 190 8.29 15.13 4.52
C THR A 190 8.59 15.91 5.80
N ARG A 191 7.70 15.86 6.80
CA ARG A 191 7.93 16.48 8.11
C ARG A 191 9.11 15.85 8.85
N TYR A 192 9.25 14.52 8.80
CA TYR A 192 10.38 13.82 9.40
C TYR A 192 11.71 14.24 8.75
N ILE A 193 11.77 14.29 7.41
CA ILE A 193 12.95 14.75 6.68
C ILE A 193 13.27 16.21 7.01
N ALA A 194 12.26 17.09 7.04
CA ALA A 194 12.44 18.50 7.38
C ALA A 194 12.98 18.69 8.81
N PHE A 195 12.40 17.99 9.79
CA PHE A 195 12.85 18.01 11.18
C PHE A 195 14.28 17.48 11.32
N ALA A 196 14.57 16.37 10.65
CA ALA A 196 15.86 15.72 10.75
C ALA A 196 16.96 16.57 10.04
N ASN A 197 16.64 17.29 8.96
CA ASN A 197 17.50 18.33 8.38
C ASN A 197 17.73 19.54 9.30
N GLN A 198 16.76 19.92 10.14
CA GLN A 198 16.99 20.97 11.14
C GLN A 198 17.97 20.49 12.22
N LEU A 199 17.84 19.22 12.65
CA LEU A 199 18.76 18.59 13.59
C LEU A 199 20.17 18.38 13.03
N SER A 200 20.34 18.28 11.71
CA SER A 200 21.66 18.10 11.08
C SER A 200 22.62 19.26 11.36
N ARG A 201 22.11 20.44 11.75
CA ARG A 201 22.93 21.58 12.17
C ARG A 201 23.60 21.35 13.53
N TYR A 202 23.08 20.44 14.34
CA TYR A 202 23.54 20.16 15.70
C TYR A 202 24.25 18.80 15.83
N ALA A 203 24.25 17.99 14.77
CA ALA A 203 24.89 16.68 14.74
C ALA A 203 26.08 16.67 13.77
N PRO A 204 27.18 15.95 14.09
CA PRO A 204 28.28 15.77 13.15
C PRO A 204 27.80 15.18 11.81
N LEU A 205 28.23 15.75 10.69
CA LEU A 205 27.80 15.35 9.34
C LEU A 205 27.94 13.85 9.07
N GLN A 206 29.01 13.24 9.61
CA GLN A 206 29.30 11.81 9.48
C GLN A 206 28.25 10.93 10.18
N LEU A 207 27.82 11.32 11.39
CA LEU A 207 26.78 10.63 12.13
C LEU A 207 25.43 10.80 11.42
N TRP A 208 25.13 12.02 10.98
CA TRP A 208 23.91 12.33 10.23
C TRP A 208 23.78 11.50 8.93
N GLN A 209 24.84 11.43 8.13
CA GLN A 209 24.89 10.62 6.91
C GLN A 209 24.72 9.12 7.19
N SER A 210 25.32 8.60 8.27
CA SER A 210 25.17 7.19 8.65
C SER A 210 23.74 6.82 9.05
N ILE A 211 23.05 7.71 9.78
CA ILE A 211 21.64 7.53 10.17
C ILE A 211 20.74 7.53 8.94
N MET A 212 20.95 8.47 8.01
CA MET A 212 20.15 8.56 6.79
C MET A 212 20.35 7.40 5.82
N ARG A 213 21.50 6.74 5.85
CA ARG A 213 21.77 5.53 5.04
C ARG A 213 21.22 4.24 5.67
N GLY A 214 20.64 4.31 6.87
CA GLY A 214 20.18 3.12 7.60
C GLY A 214 21.32 2.25 8.14
N GLU A 215 22.55 2.78 8.17
CA GLU A 215 23.74 2.09 8.69
C GLU A 215 23.83 2.17 10.23
N ALA A 216 22.95 2.92 10.87
CA ALA A 216 23.01 3.23 12.29
C ALA A 216 22.43 2.11 13.18
N GLU A 217 23.10 0.96 13.22
CA GLU A 217 23.48 0.45 14.54
C GLU A 217 24.74 1.20 14.94
N ALA A 218 24.57 2.40 15.52
CA ALA A 218 25.67 3.14 16.13
C ALA A 218 26.10 2.39 17.41
N LYS A 219 26.70 1.22 17.24
CA LYS A 219 27.32 0.46 18.31
C LYS A 219 28.55 1.25 18.72
N ILE A 220 28.47 1.92 19.86
CA ILE A 220 29.58 2.65 20.46
C ILE A 220 30.63 1.60 20.87
N GLU A 221 31.51 1.24 19.95
CA GLU A 221 32.62 0.33 20.21
C GLU A 221 33.84 1.14 20.67
N TYR A 222 34.33 0.83 21.88
CA TYR A 222 35.58 1.41 22.39
C TYR A 222 36.77 0.78 21.66
N LYS A 223 37.36 1.50 20.69
CA LYS A 223 38.56 1.06 19.96
C LYS A 223 39.76 1.92 20.31
N ARG A 224 40.89 1.29 20.67
CA ARG A 224 42.18 1.99 20.76
C ARG A 224 42.69 2.29 19.34
N LYS A 225 42.95 3.57 19.05
CA LYS A 225 43.58 4.02 17.81
C LYS A 225 44.75 4.94 18.14
N LYS A 226 45.85 4.81 17.39
CA LYS A 226 46.94 5.79 17.42
C LYS A 226 46.46 7.04 16.68
N MET A 227 46.44 8.18 17.37
CA MET A 227 45.94 9.45 16.84
C MET A 227 46.87 10.59 17.23
N THR A 228 46.92 11.61 16.40
CA THR A 228 47.63 12.86 16.69
C THR A 228 46.59 13.90 17.09
N VAL A 229 46.77 14.52 18.25
CA VAL A 229 45.89 15.59 18.74
C VAL A 229 46.63 16.91 18.63
N PHE A 230 45.99 17.90 18.04
CA PHE A 230 46.50 19.25 17.90
C PHE A 230 45.65 20.20 18.75
N PHE A 231 46.34 21.01 19.55
CA PHE A 231 45.74 22.04 20.38
C PHE A 231 46.18 23.40 19.86
N SER A 232 45.23 24.32 19.68
CA SER A 232 45.49 25.70 19.29
C SER A 232 44.69 26.63 20.18
N ASP A 233 45.28 27.78 20.50
CA ASP A 233 44.69 28.83 21.33
C ASP A 233 44.98 30.19 20.69
N ILE A 234 44.21 31.19 21.05
CA ILE A 234 44.41 32.57 20.61
C ILE A 234 45.36 33.25 21.62
N GLN A 235 46.50 33.72 21.13
CA GLN A 235 47.44 34.46 21.98
C GLN A 235 46.79 35.76 22.47
N GLY A 236 46.90 36.03 23.78
CA GLY A 236 46.33 37.24 24.39
C GLY A 236 44.81 37.22 24.50
N PHE A 237 44.16 36.05 24.44
CA PHE A 237 42.70 35.93 24.50
C PHE A 237 42.08 36.63 25.72
N THR A 238 42.69 36.51 26.90
CA THR A 238 42.17 37.14 28.13
C THR A 238 42.06 38.67 27.98
N GLU A 239 43.13 39.31 27.51
CA GLU A 239 43.18 40.76 27.29
C GLU A 239 42.17 41.18 26.22
N LEU A 240 42.07 40.42 25.12
CA LEU A 240 41.06 40.66 24.07
C LEU A 240 39.63 40.52 24.61
N SER A 241 39.35 39.54 25.45
CA SER A 241 38.02 39.28 26.01
C SER A 241 37.58 40.33 27.04
N GLU A 242 38.53 40.96 27.72
CA GLU A 242 38.27 42.05 28.67
C GLU A 242 38.09 43.41 27.99
N THR A 243 38.67 43.58 26.79
CA THR A 243 38.68 44.87 26.08
C THR A 243 37.61 44.97 25.00
N LEU A 244 37.25 43.86 24.34
CA LEU A 244 36.28 43.84 23.25
C LEU A 244 34.83 43.74 23.74
N ILE A 245 33.92 44.34 22.97
CA ILE A 245 32.47 44.22 23.16
C ILE A 245 32.04 42.80 22.72
N PRO A 246 31.00 42.20 23.31
CA PRO A 246 30.65 40.79 23.06
C PRO A 246 30.45 40.42 21.58
N ASP A 247 29.88 41.32 20.78
CA ASP A 247 29.63 41.08 19.35
C ASP A 247 30.95 41.00 18.56
N ASP A 248 31.91 41.89 18.85
CA ASP A 248 33.23 41.90 18.21
C ASP A 248 34.07 40.69 18.61
N LEU A 249 33.99 40.29 19.89
CA LEU A 249 34.63 39.08 20.38
C LEU A 249 34.02 37.82 19.72
N ALA A 250 32.69 37.77 19.58
CA ALA A 250 32.01 36.68 18.88
C ALA A 250 32.36 36.63 17.40
N PHE A 251 32.53 37.78 16.74
CA PHE A 251 33.00 37.85 15.35
C PHE A 251 34.43 37.30 15.21
N LEU A 252 35.37 37.78 16.03
CA LEU A 252 36.76 37.31 16.06
C LEU A 252 36.84 35.80 16.28
N LEU A 253 36.08 35.28 17.26
CA LEU A 253 36.03 33.86 17.56
C LEU A 253 35.50 33.06 16.37
N ASN A 254 34.36 33.45 15.79
CA ASN A 254 33.78 32.75 14.65
C ASN A 254 34.72 32.78 13.43
N ASP A 255 35.43 33.87 13.20
CA ASP A 255 36.40 34.00 12.11
C ASP A 255 37.57 33.03 12.30
N TYR A 256 38.20 33.06 13.47
CA TYR A 256 39.28 32.12 13.83
C TYR A 256 38.83 30.65 13.73
N LEU A 257 37.67 30.31 14.31
CA LEU A 257 37.13 28.95 14.27
C LEU A 257 36.81 28.49 12.84
N SER A 258 36.30 29.39 11.99
CA SER A 258 36.01 29.10 10.59
C SER A 258 37.29 28.80 9.81
N HIS A 259 38.32 29.63 9.95
CA HIS A 259 39.63 29.42 9.33
C HIS A 259 40.27 28.09 9.77
N MET A 260 40.26 27.81 11.07
CA MET A 260 40.83 26.57 11.59
C MET A 260 40.04 25.32 11.17
N THR A 261 38.72 25.42 11.05
CA THR A 261 37.86 24.33 10.55
C THR A 261 38.14 24.05 9.08
N GLU A 262 38.35 25.07 8.26
CA GLU A 262 38.69 24.90 6.85
C GLU A 262 40.08 24.26 6.69
N ILE A 263 41.08 24.68 7.48
CA ILE A 263 42.39 24.03 7.51
C ILE A 263 42.25 22.55 7.92
N ALA A 264 41.51 22.26 9.00
CA ALA A 264 41.28 20.89 9.44
C ALA A 264 40.67 20.02 8.32
N LYS A 265 39.67 20.54 7.62
CA LYS A 265 39.02 19.87 6.50
C LYS A 265 39.98 19.59 5.34
N GLN A 266 40.86 20.53 4.99
CA GLN A 266 41.88 20.35 3.93
C GLN A 266 42.85 19.19 4.22
N TYR A 267 43.16 18.95 5.49
CA TYR A 267 44.07 17.87 5.91
C TYR A 267 43.36 16.59 6.35
N GLU A 268 42.06 16.42 6.04
CA GLU A 268 41.23 15.29 6.49
C GLU A 268 41.25 15.11 8.03
N ALA A 269 41.47 16.19 8.77
CA ALA A 269 41.36 16.21 10.22
C ALA A 269 39.89 16.41 10.64
N THR A 270 39.57 16.01 11.87
CA THR A 270 38.24 16.15 12.46
C THR A 270 38.34 17.08 13.66
N VAL A 271 37.61 18.20 13.62
CA VAL A 271 37.47 19.07 14.80
C VAL A 271 36.63 18.32 15.84
N ASP A 272 37.15 18.13 17.05
CA ASP A 272 36.46 17.37 18.09
C ASP A 272 35.57 18.27 18.94
N LYS A 273 36.13 19.39 19.42
CA LYS A 273 35.40 20.37 20.22
C LYS A 273 36.14 21.69 20.40
N PHE A 274 35.34 22.71 20.62
CA PHE A 274 35.74 24.04 21.07
C PHE A 274 35.61 24.09 22.60
N MET A 275 36.66 24.49 23.31
CA MET A 275 36.67 24.62 24.77
C MET A 275 37.15 26.01 25.18
N GLY A 276 36.24 26.83 25.73
CA GLY A 276 36.62 28.03 26.46
C GLY A 276 36.92 27.71 27.92
N MET A 277 38.08 28.13 28.41
CA MET A 277 38.40 28.19 29.85
C MET A 277 38.54 29.66 30.26
N PRO A 278 38.46 30.00 31.56
CA PRO A 278 38.48 31.39 32.03
C PRO A 278 39.72 32.22 31.60
N PHE A 279 40.81 31.56 31.21
CA PHE A 279 42.09 32.22 30.87
C PHE A 279 42.57 31.97 29.43
N SER A 280 41.84 31.16 28.64
CA SER A 280 42.34 30.62 27.37
C SER A 280 41.21 29.99 26.56
N TYR A 281 41.20 30.17 25.23
CA TYR A 281 40.20 29.59 24.34
C TYR A 281 40.83 28.52 23.46
N PHE A 282 40.74 27.26 23.89
CA PHE A 282 41.35 26.16 23.17
C PHE A 282 40.43 25.56 22.11
N LEU A 283 40.96 25.44 20.91
CA LEU A 283 40.45 24.60 19.85
C LEU A 283 41.14 23.23 19.90
N VAL A 284 40.37 22.15 20.03
CA VAL A 284 40.88 20.77 19.99
C VAL A 284 40.57 20.16 18.63
N ILE A 285 41.63 19.95 17.82
CA ILE A 285 41.55 19.29 16.53
C ILE A 285 42.14 17.89 16.64
N ARG A 286 41.36 16.86 16.29
CA ARG A 286 41.85 15.49 16.15
C ARG A 286 42.26 15.23 14.70
N ILE A 287 43.51 14.85 14.50
CA ILE A 287 44.03 14.54 13.17
C ILE A 287 44.14 13.01 13.04
N HIS A 288 43.41 12.44 12.08
CA HIS A 288 43.39 10.99 11.83
C HIS A 288 44.51 10.51 10.89
N LYS A 289 45.23 11.42 10.23
CA LYS A 289 46.30 11.11 9.26
C LYS A 289 47.62 11.79 9.60
N VAL A 290 48.71 11.10 9.28
CA VAL A 290 50.09 11.43 9.64
C VAL A 290 50.47 12.86 9.22
N TRP A 291 51.09 13.55 10.17
CA TRP A 291 51.53 14.95 10.21
C TRP A 291 52.66 15.30 9.22
N SER A 292 52.68 14.74 8.01
CA SER A 292 53.80 14.94 7.06
C SER A 292 53.56 16.05 6.02
N LYS A 293 52.44 16.78 6.09
CA LYS A 293 52.05 17.75 5.04
C LYS A 293 51.59 19.14 5.52
N MET A 294 51.48 19.40 6.83
CA MET A 294 51.08 20.75 7.29
C MET A 294 52.28 21.72 7.26
N PRO A 295 52.10 22.97 6.78
CA PRO A 295 53.08 24.02 7.00
C PRO A 295 53.20 24.30 8.49
N LYS A 296 54.43 24.56 8.96
CA LYS A 296 54.68 24.94 10.35
C LYS A 296 53.99 26.29 10.64
N PRO A 297 53.26 26.43 11.75
CA PRO A 297 52.70 27.72 12.14
C PRO A 297 53.84 28.70 12.41
N VAL A 298 53.65 29.95 11.97
CA VAL A 298 54.44 31.13 12.36
C VAL A 298 53.97 31.59 13.73
#